data_AF-B8DML2-F1
#
_entry.id   AF-B8DML2-F1
#
_cell.length_a   1.000
_cell.length_b   1.000
_cell.length_c   1.000
_cell.angle_alpha   90.00
_cell.angle_beta   90.00
_cell.angle_gamma   90.00
#
_symmetry.space_group_name_H-M   'P 1'
#
loop_
_entity.id
_entity.type
_entity.pdbx_description
1 polymer ?
#
loop_
_entity_poly.entity_id
_entity_poly.type
_entity_poly.pdbx_seq_one_letter_code
_entity_poly.pdbx_strand_id
1 'polypeptide(L)'
;MQLLMRSAALVLALLLSAATAMAAPAPKSFAVLPFKVNGPAGYKYLERAIPEMLTSRLYWKDNFHPVSKEASAKVTPPETETQARAAQASLGADYAVWGSVTVVGEDCSLDVRVRDRDGKEWPKSANAKVAGLIPALKGVADSINAEVFKRPGEGGPANAAPKAVNQMNPELVHNETQPQQVYLNPQFRYAGSPEGDSRIRSQALNYSAVGMVVDDLDGDGKNEVLMLDDHAVYAYRWDNGRLVPMGEYRSPGLVECLNIRTIDWNRDGVKEIVVSAYNNDGEPESFILNWRGGQFTEVMRRVRFYLNVEKLPPDYIPTLIGQRGDNPRLFKPGVYEMLKSGDQLVTGKRLDLPEGSNVFNFTYLPGSKGEGDKCVVLTENERLRVHTDRNARLSETDENYSGSSKGIPEEPSMPGLGKDRVQLKNIYFVPLRMYAVNLDRDDNWELLVNRPISTAAQFFERYRFFPQGEIHALYWDGVGLNLQWKTRRIKGSVADFTVGDFNNDGVTDIVLCVNTHPGALGLESRKTMLLAYPLDLSKADPNTAPDKTENEQQ
;
A
#
# COMPACT_ATOMS: atom_id res chain seq x y z
N MET A 1 -74.44 25.13 2.47
CA MET A 1 -73.95 24.98 1.08
C MET A 1 -72.73 25.85 0.78
N GLN A 2 -72.68 27.12 1.20
CA GLN A 2 -71.53 28.01 0.97
C GLN A 2 -70.23 27.60 1.70
N LEU A 3 -70.31 26.98 2.89
CA LEU A 3 -69.11 26.45 3.57
C LEU A 3 -68.48 25.27 2.81
N LEU A 4 -69.30 24.35 2.30
CA LEU A 4 -68.84 23.19 1.53
C LEU A 4 -68.17 23.58 0.20
N MET A 5 -68.69 24.61 -0.48
CA MET A 5 -68.07 25.17 -1.68
C MET A 5 -66.73 25.86 -1.40
N ARG A 6 -66.59 26.53 -0.25
CA ARG A 6 -65.33 27.17 0.17
C ARG A 6 -64.27 26.13 0.55
N SER A 7 -64.67 25.05 1.22
CA SER A 7 -63.77 23.94 1.55
C SER A 7 -63.31 23.19 0.29
N ALA A 8 -64.21 22.95 -0.67
CA ALA A 8 -63.86 22.31 -1.94
C ALA A 8 -62.92 23.16 -2.79
N ALA A 9 -63.12 24.49 -2.83
CA ALA A 9 -62.22 25.41 -3.53
C ALA A 9 -60.83 25.49 -2.87
N LEU A 10 -60.75 25.42 -1.53
CA LEU A 10 -59.48 25.43 -0.81
C LEU A 10 -58.70 24.13 -1.01
N VAL A 11 -59.38 22.98 -1.05
CA VAL A 11 -58.77 21.67 -1.31
C VAL A 11 -58.32 21.56 -2.77
N LEU A 12 -59.09 22.08 -3.72
CA LEU A 12 -58.70 22.12 -5.13
C LEU A 12 -57.51 23.07 -5.37
N ALA A 13 -57.47 24.22 -4.67
CA ALA A 13 -56.32 25.12 -4.69
C ALA A 13 -55.08 24.49 -4.07
N LEU A 14 -55.22 23.73 -2.96
CA LEU A 14 -54.11 23.00 -2.34
C LEU A 14 -53.57 21.88 -3.25
N LEU A 15 -54.45 21.18 -3.96
CA LEU A 15 -54.10 20.12 -4.92
C LEU A 15 -53.44 20.68 -6.19
N LEU A 16 -53.83 21.88 -6.64
CA LEU A 16 -53.18 22.57 -7.75
C LEU A 16 -51.81 23.17 -7.37
N SER A 17 -51.59 23.55 -6.11
CA SER A 17 -50.27 23.98 -5.62
C SER A 17 -49.31 22.84 -5.27
N ALA A 18 -49.79 21.59 -5.17
CA ALA A 18 -48.94 20.41 -4.98
C ALA A 18 -48.40 19.84 -6.31
N ALA A 19 -48.93 20.27 -7.46
CA ALA A 19 -48.53 19.80 -8.79
C ALA A 19 -47.35 20.58 -9.42
N THR A 20 -46.81 21.60 -8.73
CA THR A 20 -45.61 22.34 -9.16
C THR A 20 -44.43 22.15 -8.22
N ALA A 21 -44.30 20.98 -7.60
CA ALA A 21 -42.98 20.50 -7.23
C ALA A 21 -42.21 20.25 -8.54
N MET A 22 -41.48 21.26 -9.03
CA MET A 22 -40.51 21.08 -10.09
C MET A 22 -39.59 19.95 -9.65
N ALA A 23 -39.75 18.78 -10.27
CA ALA A 23 -38.76 17.71 -10.15
C ALA A 23 -37.43 18.34 -10.54
N ALA A 24 -36.47 18.35 -9.61
CA ALA A 24 -35.10 18.72 -9.94
C ALA A 24 -34.69 17.87 -11.16
N PRO A 25 -34.10 18.47 -12.20
CA PRO A 25 -33.71 17.71 -13.39
C PRO A 25 -32.83 16.54 -12.95
N ALA A 26 -33.15 15.34 -13.42
CA ALA A 26 -32.36 14.15 -13.12
C ALA A 26 -30.88 14.42 -13.45
N PRO A 27 -29.94 13.93 -12.62
CA PRO A 27 -28.53 14.14 -12.85
C PRO A 27 -28.16 13.58 -14.24
N LYS A 28 -27.43 14.38 -15.01
CA LYS A 28 -26.94 13.96 -16.32
C LYS A 28 -25.82 12.95 -16.16
N SER A 29 -25.71 12.02 -17.08
CA SER A 29 -24.72 10.95 -17.06
C SER A 29 -23.54 11.26 -17.99
N PHE A 30 -22.32 10.87 -17.60
CA PHE A 30 -21.16 10.98 -18.48
C PHE A 30 -20.33 9.69 -18.48
N ALA A 31 -19.69 9.39 -19.60
CA ALA A 31 -18.78 8.26 -19.74
C ALA A 31 -17.39 8.77 -20.09
N VAL A 32 -16.38 8.39 -19.31
CA VAL A 32 -14.98 8.59 -19.70
C VAL A 32 -14.45 7.30 -20.30
N LEU A 33 -14.21 7.34 -21.61
CA LEU A 33 -13.78 6.21 -22.41
C LEU A 33 -12.26 6.02 -22.28
N PRO A 34 -11.74 4.80 -22.51
CA PRO A 34 -10.30 4.56 -22.49
C PRO A 34 -9.54 5.49 -23.42
N PHE A 35 -8.43 6.05 -22.93
CA PHE A 35 -7.60 6.98 -23.69
C PHE A 35 -6.59 6.22 -24.53
N LYS A 36 -6.29 6.72 -25.73
CA LYS A 36 -5.18 6.20 -26.53
C LYS A 36 -3.85 6.74 -26.02
N VAL A 37 -2.86 5.86 -25.82
CA VAL A 37 -1.50 6.27 -25.43
C VAL A 37 -0.53 6.06 -26.58
N ASN A 38 0.06 7.16 -27.06
CA ASN A 38 1.12 7.14 -28.06
C ASN A 38 2.45 7.41 -27.36
N GLY A 39 3.21 6.37 -27.02
CA GLY A 39 4.50 6.54 -26.35
C GLY A 39 5.19 5.22 -26.01
N PRO A 40 6.37 5.26 -25.36
CA PRO A 40 7.06 4.06 -24.89
C PRO A 40 6.17 3.14 -24.04
N ALA A 41 6.44 1.82 -24.06
CA ALA A 41 5.62 0.82 -23.37
C ALA A 41 5.42 1.08 -21.87
N GLY A 42 6.36 1.79 -21.23
CA GLY A 42 6.27 2.23 -19.84
C GLY A 42 5.10 3.17 -19.54
N TYR A 43 4.47 3.79 -20.54
CA TYR A 43 3.37 4.75 -20.37
C TYR A 43 1.97 4.18 -20.63
N LYS A 44 1.84 2.89 -21.01
CA LYS A 44 0.54 2.27 -21.30
C LYS A 44 -0.47 2.33 -20.14
N TYR A 45 0.00 2.46 -18.90
CA TYR A 45 -0.89 2.65 -17.74
C TYR A 45 -1.80 3.88 -17.87
N LEU A 46 -1.39 4.89 -18.65
CA LEU A 46 -2.16 6.12 -18.87
C LEU A 46 -3.49 5.87 -19.59
N GLU A 47 -3.61 4.76 -20.35
CA GLU A 47 -4.86 4.39 -21.04
C GLU A 47 -6.03 4.21 -20.07
N ARG A 48 -5.73 3.77 -18.84
CA ARG A 48 -6.69 3.56 -17.76
C ARG A 48 -6.64 4.64 -16.68
N ALA A 49 -5.46 5.17 -16.37
CA ALA A 49 -5.30 6.17 -15.33
C ALA A 49 -5.99 7.51 -15.67
N ILE A 50 -5.86 7.99 -16.92
CA ILE A 50 -6.49 9.25 -17.35
C ILE A 50 -8.03 9.18 -17.22
N PRO A 51 -8.71 8.12 -17.71
CA PRO A 51 -10.14 7.98 -17.51
C PRO A 51 -10.58 8.05 -16.05
N GLU A 52 -9.85 7.41 -15.13
CA GLU A 52 -10.18 7.40 -13.71
C GLU A 52 -10.07 8.80 -13.09
N MET A 53 -9.01 9.54 -13.44
CA MET A 53 -8.81 10.91 -12.98
C MET A 53 -9.89 11.86 -13.45
N LEU A 54 -10.20 11.82 -14.75
CA LEU A 54 -11.26 12.65 -15.32
C LEU A 54 -12.60 12.27 -14.70
N THR A 55 -12.87 10.97 -14.50
CA THR A 55 -14.10 10.51 -13.84
C THR A 55 -14.27 11.10 -12.45
N SER A 56 -13.21 11.09 -11.65
CA SER A 56 -13.25 11.66 -10.29
C SER A 56 -13.45 13.18 -10.29
N ARG A 57 -12.87 13.91 -11.24
CA ARG A 57 -12.91 15.39 -11.27
C ARG A 57 -14.17 15.95 -11.93
N LEU A 58 -14.74 15.20 -12.86
CA LEU A 58 -15.98 15.52 -13.56
C LEU A 58 -17.22 15.12 -12.77
N TYR A 59 -17.06 14.28 -11.74
CA TYR A 59 -18.16 13.96 -10.84
C TYR A 59 -18.64 15.22 -10.11
N TRP A 60 -19.94 15.49 -10.28
CA TRP A 60 -20.59 16.58 -9.57
C TRP A 60 -21.87 16.04 -8.93
N LYS A 61 -21.83 16.00 -7.60
CA LYS A 61 -22.94 15.55 -6.76
C LYS A 61 -24.26 16.20 -7.22
N ASP A 62 -25.28 15.36 -7.37
CA ASP A 62 -26.64 15.70 -7.80
C ASP A 62 -26.79 16.32 -9.22
N ASN A 63 -25.71 16.44 -10.01
CA ASN A 63 -25.73 17.10 -11.33
C ASN A 63 -25.15 16.24 -12.45
N PHE A 64 -23.95 15.68 -12.27
CA PHE A 64 -23.25 14.87 -13.27
C PHE A 64 -22.68 13.59 -12.65
N HIS A 65 -23.16 12.43 -13.09
CA HIS A 65 -22.77 11.13 -12.57
C HIS A 65 -22.07 10.28 -13.64
N PRO A 66 -21.01 9.54 -13.28
CA PRO A 66 -20.37 8.64 -14.22
C PRO A 66 -21.22 7.39 -14.46
N VAL A 67 -21.19 6.88 -15.69
CA VAL A 67 -21.67 5.51 -15.98
C VAL A 67 -20.71 4.48 -15.38
N SER A 68 -21.13 3.21 -15.28
CA SER A 68 -20.31 2.13 -14.69
C SER A 68 -18.90 2.10 -15.29
N LYS A 69 -17.92 2.03 -14.39
CA LYS A 69 -16.49 1.94 -14.72
C LYS A 69 -16.18 0.66 -15.48
N GLU A 70 -16.81 -0.45 -15.08
CA GLU A 70 -16.67 -1.77 -15.69
C GLU A 70 -17.26 -1.79 -17.11
N ALA A 71 -18.34 -1.05 -17.35
CA ALA A 71 -18.94 -0.91 -18.66
C ALA A 71 -18.07 -0.04 -19.58
N SER A 72 -17.57 1.10 -19.08
CA SER A 72 -16.73 2.03 -19.84
C SER A 72 -15.37 1.44 -20.20
N ALA A 73 -14.75 0.68 -19.30
CA ALA A 73 -13.44 0.07 -19.51
C ALA A 73 -13.44 -1.08 -20.53
N LYS A 74 -14.61 -1.63 -20.88
CA LYS A 74 -14.76 -2.70 -21.89
C LYS A 74 -14.86 -2.17 -23.33
N VAL A 75 -14.97 -0.85 -23.49
CA VAL A 75 -15.04 -0.20 -24.80
C VAL A 75 -13.63 -0.01 -25.36
N THR A 76 -13.39 -0.37 -26.62
CA THR A 76 -12.13 -0.07 -27.30
C THR A 76 -11.89 1.45 -27.35
N PRO A 77 -10.67 1.95 -27.05
CA PRO A 77 -10.36 3.37 -27.15
C PRO A 77 -10.81 3.96 -28.49
N PRO A 78 -11.75 4.91 -28.52
CA PRO A 78 -12.26 5.46 -29.76
C PRO A 78 -11.21 6.38 -30.39
N GLU A 79 -10.90 6.15 -31.67
CA GLU A 79 -9.98 6.97 -32.46
C GLU A 79 -10.72 8.04 -33.27
N THR A 80 -12.02 7.85 -33.46
CA THR A 80 -12.87 8.72 -34.27
C THR A 80 -14.14 9.10 -33.52
N GLU A 81 -14.73 10.23 -33.92
CA GLU A 81 -16.03 10.69 -33.45
C GLU A 81 -17.12 9.62 -33.61
N THR A 82 -17.14 8.91 -34.74
CA THR A 82 -18.13 7.85 -35.01
C THR A 82 -18.05 6.71 -34.00
N GLN A 83 -16.83 6.31 -33.63
CA GLN A 83 -16.61 5.28 -32.60
C GLN A 83 -17.00 5.78 -31.21
N ALA A 84 -16.65 7.03 -30.87
CA ALA A 84 -17.04 7.64 -29.60
C ALA A 84 -18.56 7.76 -29.46
N ARG A 85 -19.27 8.12 -30.55
CA ARG A 85 -20.74 8.17 -30.60
C ARG A 85 -21.37 6.79 -30.40
N ALA A 86 -20.83 5.76 -31.04
CA ALA A 86 -21.31 4.38 -30.88
C ALA A 86 -21.12 3.89 -29.44
N ALA A 87 -19.96 4.18 -28.84
CA ALA A 87 -19.65 3.90 -27.44
C ALA A 87 -20.61 4.64 -26.48
N GLN A 88 -20.80 5.94 -26.69
CA GLN A 88 -21.73 6.77 -25.90
C GLN A 88 -23.14 6.19 -25.91
N ALA A 89 -23.64 5.82 -27.10
CA ALA A 89 -24.96 5.23 -27.25
C ALA A 89 -25.07 3.87 -26.54
N SER A 90 -24.04 3.03 -26.64
CA SER A 90 -24.01 1.71 -25.97
C SER A 90 -24.00 1.80 -24.45
N LEU A 91 -23.43 2.87 -23.89
CA LEU A 91 -23.34 3.12 -22.45
C LEU A 91 -24.53 3.92 -21.90
N GLY A 92 -25.42 4.42 -22.76
CA GLY A 92 -26.56 5.25 -22.37
C GLY A 92 -26.18 6.63 -21.81
N ALA A 93 -24.94 7.09 -22.00
CA ALA A 93 -24.43 8.31 -21.39
C ALA A 93 -24.94 9.59 -22.08
N ASP A 94 -25.19 10.66 -21.32
CA ASP A 94 -25.54 11.99 -21.86
C ASP A 94 -24.30 12.69 -22.45
N TYR A 95 -23.13 12.42 -21.89
CA TYR A 95 -21.84 12.91 -22.39
C TYR A 95 -20.83 11.78 -22.58
N ALA A 96 -19.98 11.89 -23.59
CA ALA A 96 -18.79 11.05 -23.76
C ALA A 96 -17.53 11.91 -23.71
N VAL A 97 -16.53 11.44 -22.97
CA VAL A 97 -15.19 12.05 -22.85
C VAL A 97 -14.17 11.03 -23.34
N TRP A 98 -13.38 11.39 -24.35
CA TRP A 98 -12.34 10.52 -24.90
C TRP A 98 -11.16 11.34 -25.39
N GLY A 99 -10.05 10.67 -25.72
CA GLY A 99 -8.88 11.39 -26.18
C GLY A 99 -7.64 10.55 -26.32
N SER A 100 -6.52 11.24 -26.48
CA SER A 100 -5.20 10.64 -26.56
C SER A 100 -4.18 11.40 -25.74
N VAL A 101 -3.19 10.67 -25.22
CA VAL A 101 -1.96 11.25 -24.68
C VAL A 101 -0.79 10.79 -25.53
N THR A 102 0.05 11.71 -25.94
CA THR A 102 1.28 11.44 -26.68
C THR A 102 2.47 11.81 -25.81
N VAL A 103 3.42 10.88 -25.64
CA VAL A 103 4.61 11.07 -24.81
C VAL A 103 5.86 10.89 -25.66
N VAL A 104 6.69 11.94 -25.72
CA VAL A 104 7.95 11.95 -26.45
C VAL A 104 9.05 12.46 -25.52
N GLY A 105 9.96 11.56 -25.11
CA GLY A 105 10.97 11.87 -24.11
C GLY A 105 10.34 12.22 -22.76
N GLU A 106 10.57 13.45 -22.30
CA GLU A 106 9.99 14.01 -21.07
C GLU A 106 8.76 14.89 -21.32
N ASP A 107 8.39 15.14 -22.57
CA ASP A 107 7.27 15.98 -22.94
C ASP A 107 6.03 15.13 -23.25
N CYS A 108 4.86 15.66 -22.90
CA CYS A 108 3.58 15.04 -23.18
C CYS A 108 2.55 16.04 -23.69
N SER A 109 1.74 15.60 -24.65
CA SER A 109 0.55 16.32 -25.12
C SER A 109 -0.69 15.51 -24.79
N LEU A 110 -1.70 16.18 -24.27
CA LEU A 110 -3.00 15.61 -23.97
C LEU A 110 -4.04 16.26 -24.86
N ASP A 111 -4.80 15.44 -25.59
CA ASP A 111 -5.93 15.85 -26.40
C ASP A 111 -7.18 15.18 -25.84
N VAL A 112 -8.18 15.97 -25.45
CA VAL A 112 -9.45 15.52 -24.89
C VAL A 112 -10.60 16.09 -25.72
N ARG A 113 -11.59 15.26 -26.00
CA ARG A 113 -12.85 15.66 -26.62
C ARG A 113 -13.99 15.29 -25.70
N VAL A 114 -14.94 16.20 -25.59
CA VAL A 114 -16.21 15.98 -24.92
C VAL A 114 -17.33 16.15 -25.92
N ARG A 115 -18.32 15.26 -25.90
CA ARG A 115 -19.50 15.29 -26.78
C ARG A 115 -20.78 15.13 -25.97
N ASP A 116 -21.84 15.84 -26.35
CA ASP A 116 -23.20 15.66 -25.83
C ASP A 116 -24.11 14.83 -26.76
N ARG A 117 -25.34 14.55 -26.32
CA ARG A 117 -26.33 13.81 -27.13
C ARG A 117 -26.76 14.52 -28.42
N ASP A 118 -26.70 15.84 -28.43
CA ASP A 118 -27.05 16.67 -29.60
C ASP A 118 -25.90 16.70 -30.63
N GLY A 119 -24.75 16.11 -30.29
CA GLY A 119 -23.58 16.02 -31.15
C GLY A 119 -22.68 17.25 -31.11
N LYS A 120 -22.89 18.15 -30.15
CA LYS A 120 -21.97 19.26 -29.92
C LYS A 120 -20.68 18.74 -29.29
N GLU A 121 -19.55 19.22 -29.80
CA GLU A 121 -18.23 18.83 -29.33
C GLU A 121 -17.46 20.00 -28.72
N TRP A 122 -16.64 19.67 -27.72
CA TRP A 122 -15.69 20.58 -27.08
C TRP A 122 -14.30 19.94 -27.08
N PRO A 123 -13.40 20.37 -27.98
CA PRO A 123 -12.01 19.95 -27.93
C PRO A 123 -11.26 20.72 -26.83
N LYS A 124 -10.39 20.01 -26.12
CA LYS A 124 -9.47 20.53 -25.11
C LYS A 124 -8.11 19.92 -25.33
N SER A 125 -7.05 20.72 -25.20
CA SER A 125 -5.69 20.22 -25.26
C SER A 125 -4.81 20.88 -24.21
N ALA A 126 -3.79 20.16 -23.78
CA ALA A 126 -2.78 20.66 -22.87
C ALA A 126 -1.43 20.04 -23.19
N ASN A 127 -0.38 20.86 -23.12
CA ASN A 127 1.01 20.41 -23.24
C ASN A 127 1.69 20.57 -21.89
N ALA A 128 2.45 19.56 -21.48
CA ALA A 128 3.21 19.59 -20.25
C ALA A 128 4.42 18.66 -20.32
N LYS A 129 5.35 18.78 -19.37
CA LYS A 129 6.25 17.68 -19.05
C LYS A 129 5.43 16.48 -18.54
N VAL A 130 5.94 15.26 -18.65
CA VAL A 130 5.31 14.05 -18.07
C VAL A 130 5.05 14.24 -16.57
N ALA A 131 5.99 14.86 -15.85
CA ALA A 131 5.81 15.24 -14.43
C ALA A 131 4.69 16.27 -14.19
N GLY A 132 4.32 17.06 -15.20
CA GLY A 132 3.26 18.06 -15.19
C GLY A 132 1.92 17.61 -15.79
N LEU A 133 1.76 16.33 -16.13
CA LEU A 133 0.54 15.81 -16.75
C LEU A 133 -0.70 15.96 -15.84
N ILE A 134 -0.53 15.89 -14.51
CA ILE A 134 -1.64 16.05 -13.56
C ILE A 134 -2.15 17.50 -13.49
N PRO A 135 -1.29 18.51 -13.33
CA PRO A 135 -1.69 19.92 -13.52
C PRO A 135 -2.41 20.16 -14.86
N ALA A 136 -1.91 19.57 -15.94
CA ALA A 136 -2.54 19.68 -17.26
C ALA A 136 -3.93 19.03 -17.29
N LEU A 137 -4.08 17.80 -16.77
CA LEU A 137 -5.36 17.10 -16.65
C LEU A 137 -6.34 17.85 -15.75
N LYS A 138 -5.86 18.45 -14.65
CA LYS A 138 -6.66 19.32 -13.79
C LYS A 138 -7.17 20.52 -14.59
N GLY A 139 -6.29 21.23 -15.30
CA GLY A 139 -6.69 22.37 -16.14
C GLY A 139 -7.73 21.98 -17.20
N VAL A 140 -7.58 20.80 -17.82
CA VAL A 140 -8.58 20.27 -18.76
C VAL A 140 -9.90 19.95 -18.06
N ALA A 141 -9.88 19.28 -16.91
CA ALA A 141 -11.09 18.96 -16.15
C ALA A 141 -11.82 20.22 -15.67
N ASP A 142 -11.09 21.20 -15.14
CA ASP A 142 -11.62 22.49 -14.70
C ASP A 142 -12.28 23.21 -15.90
N SER A 143 -11.65 23.21 -17.07
CA SER A 143 -12.21 23.78 -18.30
C SER A 143 -13.48 23.03 -18.77
N ILE A 144 -13.51 21.70 -18.68
CA ILE A 144 -14.71 20.91 -18.99
C ILE A 144 -15.84 21.26 -18.01
N ASN A 145 -15.55 21.29 -16.72
CA ASN A 145 -16.54 21.62 -15.70
C ASN A 145 -17.09 23.04 -15.89
N ALA A 146 -16.27 24.01 -16.26
CA ALA A 146 -16.68 25.39 -16.47
C ALA A 146 -17.49 25.58 -17.76
N GLU A 147 -17.00 25.04 -18.88
CA GLU A 147 -17.57 25.35 -20.20
C GLU A 147 -18.63 24.35 -20.65
N VAL A 148 -18.47 23.07 -20.29
CA VAL A 148 -19.38 21.99 -20.69
C VAL A 148 -20.44 21.79 -19.62
N PHE A 149 -20.02 21.60 -18.36
CA PHE A 149 -20.94 21.30 -17.26
C PHE A 149 -21.48 22.56 -16.56
N LYS A 150 -20.91 23.74 -16.85
CA LYS A 150 -21.31 25.03 -16.28
C LYS A 150 -21.31 25.05 -14.75
N ARG A 151 -20.32 24.39 -14.13
CA ARG A 151 -20.14 24.33 -12.67
C ARG A 151 -19.74 25.70 -12.11
N PRO A 152 -20.48 26.28 -11.15
CA PRO A 152 -20.14 27.56 -10.55
C PRO A 152 -18.79 27.50 -9.81
N GLY A 153 -17.90 28.47 -10.05
CA GLY A 153 -16.63 28.64 -9.32
C GLY A 153 -15.37 28.08 -9.98
N GLU A 154 -15.45 27.41 -11.13
CA GLU A 154 -14.28 26.81 -11.82
C GLU A 154 -13.82 27.57 -13.09
N GLY A 155 -13.87 28.91 -13.11
CA GLY A 155 -13.57 29.72 -14.30
C GLY A 155 -12.63 30.91 -14.07
N GLY A 156 -11.41 30.68 -13.56
CA GLY A 156 -10.37 31.71 -13.43
C GLY A 156 -9.07 31.30 -14.15
N PRO A 157 -8.40 32.20 -14.90
CA PRO A 157 -7.15 31.87 -15.57
C PRO A 157 -6.02 31.60 -14.55
N ALA A 158 -5.60 30.34 -14.44
CA ALA A 158 -4.38 29.96 -13.74
C ALA A 158 -3.17 30.13 -14.68
N ASN A 159 -2.68 31.36 -14.81
CA ASN A 159 -1.34 31.64 -15.32
C ASN A 159 -0.68 32.69 -14.43
N ALA A 160 -0.01 32.22 -13.37
CA ALA A 160 1.06 32.96 -12.71
C ALA A 160 2.24 32.00 -12.59
N ALA A 161 3.23 32.19 -13.45
CA ALA A 161 4.49 31.47 -13.39
C ALA A 161 5.18 31.70 -12.04
N PRO A 162 5.81 30.69 -11.42
CA PRO A 162 6.75 30.93 -10.34
C PRO A 162 7.98 31.64 -10.90
N LYS A 163 8.32 32.79 -10.31
CA LYS A 163 9.61 33.45 -10.52
C LYS A 163 10.72 32.47 -10.16
N ALA A 164 11.67 32.30 -11.07
CA ALA A 164 12.95 31.69 -10.79
C ALA A 164 13.67 32.50 -9.68
N VAL A 165 13.97 31.84 -8.56
CA VAL A 165 14.98 32.32 -7.61
C VAL A 165 16.18 31.42 -7.82
N ASN A 166 17.10 31.91 -8.66
CA ASN A 166 18.46 31.40 -8.71
C ASN A 166 19.32 32.37 -7.91
N GLN A 167 19.89 31.90 -6.80
CA GLN A 167 21.29 32.10 -6.47
C GLN A 167 21.66 31.22 -5.28
N MET A 168 22.34 30.12 -5.63
CA MET A 168 23.10 29.25 -4.74
C MET A 168 24.15 30.07 -3.99
N ASN A 169 24.35 29.74 -2.71
CA ASN A 169 25.53 30.15 -1.95
C ASN A 169 26.66 29.13 -2.24
N PRO A 170 27.80 29.49 -2.86
CA PRO A 170 28.83 28.53 -3.29
C PRO A 170 29.75 27.97 -2.19
N GLU A 171 29.51 28.25 -0.90
CA GLU A 171 30.48 27.94 0.17
C GLU A 171 30.10 26.79 1.12
N LEU A 172 29.14 25.93 0.78
CA LEU A 172 28.80 24.73 1.58
C LEU A 172 29.20 23.40 0.91
N VAL A 173 30.17 23.45 0.00
CA VAL A 173 30.81 22.24 -0.52
C VAL A 173 32.02 21.90 0.37
N HIS A 174 31.78 21.10 1.41
CA HIS A 174 32.81 20.45 2.22
C HIS A 174 32.13 19.31 3.00
N ASN A 175 32.50 18.03 2.95
CA ASN A 175 33.55 17.28 2.29
C ASN A 175 32.99 15.86 2.18
N GLU A 176 32.88 15.30 0.98
CA GLU A 176 32.82 13.84 0.81
C GLU A 176 34.24 13.29 1.00
N THR A 177 34.76 13.35 2.23
CA THR A 177 35.83 12.45 2.63
C THR A 177 35.19 11.16 3.12
N GLN A 178 35.37 10.11 2.32
CA GLN A 178 34.99 8.73 2.58
C GLN A 178 35.24 8.34 4.06
N PRO A 179 34.19 8.02 4.83
CA PRO A 179 34.32 7.02 5.85
C PRO A 179 34.41 5.68 5.13
N GLN A 180 35.40 4.88 5.48
CA GLN A 180 35.58 3.50 5.00
C GLN A 180 34.36 2.67 5.45
N GLN A 181 33.28 2.74 4.68
CA GLN A 181 32.01 2.09 4.98
C GLN A 181 32.19 0.58 4.81
N VAL A 182 32.13 -0.13 5.93
CA VAL A 182 32.05 -1.59 5.97
C VAL A 182 30.68 -1.98 5.41
N TYR A 183 30.65 -2.59 4.22
CA TYR A 183 29.41 -2.97 3.55
C TYR A 183 29.01 -4.41 3.93
N LEU A 184 27.80 -4.57 4.47
CA LEU A 184 27.21 -5.86 4.86
C LEU A 184 26.90 -6.80 3.68
N ASN A 185 26.84 -6.27 2.44
CA ASN A 185 26.82 -7.08 1.22
C ASN A 185 27.27 -6.24 -0.01
N PRO A 186 28.22 -6.71 -0.83
CA PRO A 186 28.66 -6.02 -2.05
C PRO A 186 27.53 -5.72 -3.06
N GLN A 187 26.45 -6.50 -3.07
CA GLN A 187 25.29 -6.28 -3.95
C GLN A 187 24.53 -4.98 -3.65
N PHE A 188 24.71 -4.37 -2.47
CA PHE A 188 24.12 -3.08 -2.14
C PHE A 188 24.77 -1.92 -2.91
N ARG A 189 25.89 -2.16 -3.64
CA ARG A 189 26.45 -1.24 -4.63
C ARG A 189 25.80 -1.37 -6.01
N TYR A 190 25.69 -0.26 -6.74
CA TYR A 190 25.45 -0.24 -8.20
C TYR A 190 26.71 -0.63 -9.02
N ALA A 191 27.85 -0.93 -8.37
CA ALA A 191 29.17 -1.13 -8.99
C ALA A 191 29.76 -2.55 -8.80
N GLY A 192 28.93 -3.59 -8.85
CA GLY A 192 29.40 -4.99 -8.78
C GLY A 192 29.28 -5.69 -10.12
N SER A 193 30.35 -6.35 -10.57
CA SER A 193 30.38 -7.24 -11.74
C SER A 193 29.31 -8.36 -11.64
N PRO A 194 28.78 -8.88 -12.76
CA PRO A 194 27.74 -9.93 -12.78
C PRO A 194 28.14 -11.25 -12.09
N GLU A 195 29.42 -11.46 -11.81
CA GLU A 195 29.98 -12.70 -11.23
C GLU A 195 29.76 -12.84 -9.71
N GLY A 196 29.18 -11.83 -9.04
CA GLY A 196 28.89 -11.84 -7.60
C GLY A 196 27.40 -11.94 -7.21
N ASP A 197 26.52 -12.44 -8.09
CA ASP A 197 25.07 -12.57 -7.83
C ASP A 197 24.78 -13.73 -6.84
N SER A 198 25.18 -13.59 -5.58
CA SER A 198 24.79 -14.48 -4.46
C SER A 198 23.31 -14.39 -4.07
N ARG A 199 22.47 -13.71 -4.87
CA ARG A 199 21.04 -13.60 -4.59
C ARG A 199 20.36 -14.94 -4.86
N ILE A 200 19.77 -15.51 -3.83
CA ILE A 200 19.04 -16.77 -3.95
C ILE A 200 17.61 -16.48 -4.39
N ARG A 201 17.07 -17.35 -5.25
CA ARG A 201 15.73 -17.22 -5.82
C ARG A 201 15.02 -18.56 -5.80
N SER A 202 13.77 -18.59 -5.32
CA SER A 202 12.91 -19.78 -5.41
C SER A 202 12.27 -19.95 -6.79
N GLN A 203 11.67 -21.12 -7.02
CA GLN A 203 10.66 -21.29 -8.05
C GLN A 203 9.46 -20.34 -7.82
N ALA A 204 8.71 -20.05 -8.89
CA ALA A 204 7.47 -19.30 -8.78
C ALA A 204 6.33 -20.20 -8.27
N LEU A 205 5.58 -19.71 -7.30
CA LEU A 205 4.42 -20.34 -6.68
C LEU A 205 3.15 -19.72 -7.27
N ASN A 206 2.15 -20.56 -7.58
CA ASN A 206 0.95 -20.14 -8.33
C ASN A 206 -0.15 -19.52 -7.45
N TYR A 207 0.23 -18.58 -6.58
CA TYR A 207 -0.69 -17.76 -5.78
C TYR A 207 -0.02 -16.40 -5.48
N SER A 208 -0.79 -15.46 -4.95
CA SER A 208 -0.31 -14.15 -4.50
C SER A 208 -0.22 -14.16 -2.98
N ALA A 209 0.98 -14.01 -2.44
CA ALA A 209 1.16 -13.95 -0.99
C ALA A 209 0.85 -12.55 -0.45
N VAL A 210 0.47 -12.50 0.82
CA VAL A 210 0.23 -11.29 1.62
C VAL A 210 1.10 -11.24 2.87
N GLY A 211 1.79 -12.34 3.20
CA GLY A 211 2.68 -12.41 4.36
C GLY A 211 3.66 -13.58 4.27
N MET A 212 4.76 -13.48 5.02
CA MET A 212 5.79 -14.51 5.10
C MET A 212 6.43 -14.57 6.49
N VAL A 213 6.82 -15.76 6.95
CA VAL A 213 7.69 -15.93 8.11
C VAL A 213 8.76 -16.97 7.79
N VAL A 214 9.96 -16.79 8.33
CA VAL A 214 11.04 -17.78 8.36
C VAL A 214 11.31 -18.08 9.82
N ASP A 215 11.06 -19.31 10.25
CA ASP A 215 11.24 -19.69 11.65
C ASP A 215 11.27 -21.21 11.86
N ASP A 216 11.86 -21.65 12.96
CA ASP A 216 11.83 -23.05 13.42
C ASP A 216 10.48 -23.35 14.07
N LEU A 217 9.63 -24.11 13.37
CA LEU A 217 8.23 -24.30 13.77
C LEU A 217 8.01 -25.56 14.61
N ASP A 218 8.92 -26.54 14.56
CA ASP A 218 8.83 -27.78 15.33
C ASP A 218 9.93 -27.95 16.39
N GLY A 219 10.87 -27.01 16.48
CA GLY A 219 11.96 -27.00 17.45
C GLY A 219 13.11 -27.93 17.07
N ASP A 220 13.23 -28.34 15.80
CA ASP A 220 14.30 -29.22 15.33
C ASP A 220 15.63 -28.48 15.02
N GLY A 221 15.63 -27.15 15.17
CA GLY A 221 16.75 -26.26 14.89
C GLY A 221 16.87 -25.84 13.44
N LYS A 222 15.93 -26.22 12.56
CA LYS A 222 15.86 -25.81 11.17
C LYS A 222 14.65 -24.92 10.95
N ASN A 223 14.86 -23.85 10.20
CA ASN A 223 13.80 -22.93 9.82
C ASN A 223 12.96 -23.50 8.67
N GLU A 224 11.65 -23.38 8.82
CA GLU A 224 10.66 -23.46 7.76
C GLU A 224 10.34 -22.07 7.21
N VAL A 225 9.79 -22.06 6.00
CA VAL A 225 9.21 -20.86 5.41
C VAL A 225 7.69 -20.99 5.40
N LEU A 226 7.03 -20.09 6.13
CA LEU A 226 5.59 -19.91 6.05
C LEU A 226 5.26 -18.84 5.02
N MET A 227 4.30 -19.13 4.15
CA MET A 227 3.70 -18.17 3.23
C MET A 227 2.22 -18.06 3.53
N LEU A 228 1.69 -16.84 3.51
CA LEU A 228 0.28 -16.56 3.71
C LEU A 228 -0.30 -16.00 2.41
N ASP A 229 -1.40 -16.58 1.91
CA ASP A 229 -2.27 -15.92 0.93
C ASP A 229 -3.56 -15.41 1.60
N ASP A 230 -4.54 -14.96 0.83
CA ASP A 230 -5.79 -14.40 1.37
C ASP A 230 -6.58 -15.39 2.25
N HIS A 231 -6.40 -16.71 2.08
CA HIS A 231 -7.23 -17.76 2.68
C HIS A 231 -6.47 -19.02 3.15
N ALA A 232 -5.14 -19.05 3.05
CA ALA A 232 -4.35 -20.22 3.36
C ALA A 232 -2.95 -19.87 3.89
N VAL A 233 -2.48 -20.70 4.82
CA VAL A 233 -1.10 -20.76 5.29
C VAL A 233 -0.44 -21.97 4.64
N TYR A 234 0.71 -21.75 4.04
CA TYR A 234 1.55 -22.78 3.43
C TYR A 234 2.85 -22.92 4.20
N ALA A 235 3.25 -24.14 4.53
CA ALA A 235 4.57 -24.44 5.08
C ALA A 235 5.47 -25.05 4.00
N TYR A 236 6.70 -24.55 3.93
CA TYR A 236 7.74 -25.06 3.04
C TYR A 236 9.04 -25.28 3.80
N ARG A 237 9.85 -26.21 3.30
CA ARG A 237 11.27 -26.30 3.65
C ARG A 237 12.11 -25.96 2.44
N TRP A 238 13.19 -25.21 2.63
CA TRP A 238 14.17 -25.03 1.58
C TRP A 238 15.01 -26.31 1.44
N ASP A 239 15.02 -26.89 0.24
CA ASP A 239 15.82 -28.06 -0.07
C ASP A 239 16.27 -28.03 -1.53
N ASN A 240 17.56 -28.29 -1.76
CA ASN A 240 18.14 -28.38 -3.11
C ASN A 240 17.76 -27.21 -4.04
N GLY A 241 17.79 -25.98 -3.54
CA GLY A 241 17.54 -24.76 -4.33
C GLY A 241 16.06 -24.44 -4.59
N ARG A 242 15.13 -25.10 -3.89
CA ARG A 242 13.68 -24.90 -4.06
C ARG A 242 12.91 -24.98 -2.75
N LEU A 243 11.72 -24.41 -2.74
CA LEU A 243 10.76 -24.59 -1.64
C LEU A 243 10.00 -25.90 -1.83
N VAL A 244 10.20 -26.86 -0.94
CA VAL A 244 9.47 -28.13 -0.91
C VAL A 244 8.25 -27.97 -0.01
N PRO A 245 7.02 -28.20 -0.51
CA PRO A 245 5.81 -28.07 0.29
C PRO A 245 5.77 -29.13 1.39
N MET A 246 5.48 -28.69 2.61
CA MET A 246 5.31 -29.56 3.78
C MET A 246 3.86 -29.71 4.18
N GLY A 247 3.08 -28.62 4.09
CA GLY A 247 1.67 -28.64 4.46
C GLY A 247 0.94 -27.36 4.08
N GLU A 248 -0.38 -27.45 4.16
CA GLU A 248 -1.30 -26.37 3.85
C GLU A 248 -2.41 -26.36 4.88
N TYR A 249 -2.77 -25.17 5.35
CA TYR A 249 -3.94 -24.94 6.18
C TYR A 249 -4.82 -23.88 5.51
N ARG A 250 -6.05 -24.24 5.17
CA ARG A 250 -7.04 -23.28 4.66
C ARG A 250 -7.86 -22.73 5.81
N SER A 251 -7.93 -21.40 5.89
CA SER A 251 -8.72 -20.72 6.91
C SER A 251 -10.19 -21.13 6.78
N PRO A 252 -10.85 -21.57 7.86
CA PRO A 252 -12.24 -21.99 7.83
C PRO A 252 -13.18 -20.78 7.70
N GLY A 253 -14.23 -20.92 6.88
CA GLY A 253 -15.18 -19.83 6.61
C GLY A 253 -14.70 -18.87 5.51
N LEU A 254 -15.38 -17.74 5.39
CA LEU A 254 -15.05 -16.66 4.45
C LEU A 254 -14.29 -15.56 5.21
N VAL A 255 -13.13 -15.91 5.76
CA VAL A 255 -12.21 -14.95 6.37
C VAL A 255 -11.11 -14.57 5.40
N GLU A 256 -10.66 -13.32 5.47
CA GLU A 256 -9.54 -12.80 4.71
C GLU A 256 -8.34 -12.56 5.63
N CYS A 257 -7.23 -13.22 5.34
CA CYS A 257 -6.00 -13.12 6.11
C CYS A 257 -5.25 -11.81 5.81
N LEU A 258 -4.67 -11.19 6.84
CA LEU A 258 -4.04 -9.87 6.77
C LEU A 258 -2.53 -9.90 6.95
N ASN A 259 -2.05 -10.66 7.94
CA ASN A 259 -0.64 -10.84 8.22
C ASN A 259 -0.41 -12.19 8.93
N ILE A 260 0.86 -12.60 9.00
CA ILE A 260 1.31 -13.80 9.71
C ILE A 260 2.55 -13.47 10.55
N ARG A 261 2.60 -14.00 11.77
CA ARG A 261 3.72 -13.88 12.72
C ARG A 261 3.94 -15.20 13.45
N THR A 262 5.09 -15.33 14.10
CA THR A 262 5.40 -16.45 15.00
C THR A 262 5.77 -15.92 16.38
N ILE A 263 5.47 -16.70 17.41
CA ILE A 263 5.87 -16.44 18.79
C ILE A 263 5.89 -17.75 19.56
N ASP A 264 6.91 -17.98 20.38
CA ASP A 264 6.90 -19.04 21.40
C ASP A 264 6.12 -18.51 22.61
N TRP A 265 4.79 -18.62 22.56
CA TRP A 265 3.91 -17.92 23.50
C TRP A 265 3.84 -18.60 24.86
N ASN A 266 3.90 -19.94 24.86
CA ASN A 266 3.91 -20.76 26.06
C ASN A 266 5.33 -21.12 26.56
N ARG A 267 6.38 -20.68 25.87
CA ARG A 267 7.80 -20.92 26.21
C ARG A 267 8.16 -22.41 26.21
N ASP A 268 7.54 -23.19 25.32
CA ASP A 268 7.83 -24.62 25.16
C ASP A 268 8.89 -24.91 24.09
N GLY A 269 9.42 -23.86 23.44
CA GLY A 269 10.40 -23.96 22.36
C GLY A 269 9.79 -24.23 20.98
N VAL A 270 8.47 -24.42 20.90
CA VAL A 270 7.71 -24.56 19.65
C VAL A 270 6.96 -23.26 19.40
N LYS A 271 7.10 -22.70 18.19
CA LYS A 271 6.49 -21.40 17.89
C LYS A 271 5.06 -21.54 17.40
N GLU A 272 4.15 -20.85 18.09
CA GLU A 272 2.80 -20.61 17.62
C GLU A 272 2.80 -19.67 16.41
N ILE A 273 1.98 -20.02 15.41
CA ILE A 273 1.74 -19.28 14.19
C ILE A 273 0.49 -18.42 14.39
N VAL A 274 0.66 -17.11 14.39
CA VAL A 274 -0.40 -16.13 14.62
C VAL A 274 -0.81 -15.54 13.28
N VAL A 275 -2.08 -15.69 12.91
CA VAL A 275 -2.63 -15.11 11.68
C VAL A 275 -3.72 -14.12 12.05
N SER A 276 -3.52 -12.84 11.71
CA SER A 276 -4.58 -11.86 11.82
C SER A 276 -5.48 -11.94 10.60
N ALA A 277 -6.79 -11.91 10.81
CA ALA A 277 -7.77 -11.97 9.73
C ALA A 277 -9.05 -11.19 10.08
N TYR A 278 -9.90 -10.95 9.08
CA TYR A 278 -11.25 -10.43 9.27
C TYR A 278 -12.29 -11.28 8.54
N ASN A 279 -13.53 -11.26 9.00
CA ASN A 279 -14.64 -12.00 8.38
C ASN A 279 -15.44 -11.13 7.39
N ASN A 280 -16.44 -11.71 6.74
CA ASN A 280 -17.30 -11.01 5.77
C ASN A 280 -17.99 -9.72 6.30
N ASP A 281 -18.14 -9.59 7.61
CA ASP A 281 -18.74 -8.41 8.24
C ASP A 281 -17.69 -7.31 8.53
N GLY A 282 -16.42 -7.54 8.17
CA GLY A 282 -15.32 -6.61 8.43
C GLY A 282 -14.78 -6.70 9.87
N GLU A 283 -15.30 -7.63 10.68
CA GLU A 283 -14.87 -7.81 12.07
C GLU A 283 -13.63 -8.72 12.16
N PRO A 284 -12.72 -8.51 13.13
CA PRO A 284 -11.58 -9.38 13.31
C PRO A 284 -11.99 -10.81 13.65
N GLU A 285 -11.41 -11.77 12.93
CA GLU A 285 -11.59 -13.20 13.13
C GLU A 285 -10.26 -13.93 12.93
N SER A 286 -9.29 -13.58 13.77
CA SER A 286 -7.93 -14.13 13.75
C SER A 286 -7.88 -15.58 14.26
N PHE A 287 -6.77 -16.27 14.03
CA PHE A 287 -6.56 -17.64 14.50
C PHE A 287 -5.09 -17.91 14.80
N ILE A 288 -4.83 -18.92 15.63
CA ILE A 288 -3.49 -19.34 16.04
C ILE A 288 -3.35 -20.83 15.75
N LEU A 289 -2.27 -21.19 15.06
CA LEU A 289 -1.92 -22.56 14.68
C LEU A 289 -0.61 -22.98 15.35
N ASN A 290 -0.38 -24.28 15.43
CA ASN A 290 0.90 -24.89 15.74
C ASN A 290 1.27 -25.86 14.61
N TRP A 291 2.58 -26.01 14.36
CA TRP A 291 3.09 -27.04 13.47
C TRP A 291 3.54 -28.24 14.31
N ARG A 292 2.82 -29.36 14.24
CA ARG A 292 3.13 -30.55 15.06
C ARG A 292 2.95 -31.82 14.24
N GLY A 293 3.99 -32.66 14.22
CA GLY A 293 3.96 -33.95 13.50
C GLY A 293 3.78 -33.78 11.99
N GLY A 294 4.35 -32.72 11.40
CA GLY A 294 4.28 -32.45 9.96
C GLY A 294 2.95 -31.91 9.46
N GLN A 295 2.10 -31.39 10.34
CA GLN A 295 0.79 -30.83 9.99
C GLN A 295 0.45 -29.61 10.85
N PHE A 296 -0.41 -28.75 10.30
CA PHE A 296 -1.01 -27.67 11.06
C PHE A 296 -2.05 -28.20 12.05
N THR A 297 -1.96 -27.73 13.27
CA THR A 297 -2.90 -27.99 14.37
C THR A 297 -3.39 -26.67 14.91
N GLU A 298 -4.62 -26.64 15.41
CA GLU A 298 -5.25 -25.39 15.81
C GLU A 298 -5.11 -25.19 17.30
N VAL A 299 -4.58 -24.03 17.67
CA VAL A 299 -4.47 -23.63 19.07
C VAL A 299 -5.69 -22.79 19.44
N MET A 300 -6.07 -21.84 18.59
CA MET A 300 -7.24 -20.98 18.79
C MET A 300 -7.89 -20.61 17.45
N ARG A 301 -9.21 -20.53 17.43
CA ARG A 301 -10.01 -20.12 16.27
C ARG A 301 -10.97 -18.99 16.63
N ARG A 302 -11.37 -18.21 15.63
CA ARG A 302 -12.37 -17.13 15.73
C ARG A 302 -12.04 -16.11 16.82
N VAL A 303 -10.76 -15.73 16.89
CA VAL A 303 -10.27 -14.75 17.83
C VAL A 303 -10.77 -13.37 17.38
N ARG A 304 -11.61 -12.75 18.21
CA ARG A 304 -12.24 -11.43 17.95
C ARG A 304 -11.30 -10.23 18.17
N PHE A 305 -10.03 -10.39 17.82
CA PHE A 305 -8.98 -9.38 17.89
C PHE A 305 -8.17 -9.43 16.61
N TYR A 306 -7.79 -8.28 16.07
CA TYR A 306 -6.64 -8.20 15.19
C TYR A 306 -5.39 -8.48 16.04
N LEU A 307 -4.47 -9.29 15.51
CA LEU A 307 -3.30 -9.76 16.24
C LEU A 307 -2.01 -9.35 15.53
N ASN A 308 -0.96 -9.13 16.30
CA ASN A 308 0.39 -8.96 15.80
C ASN A 308 1.38 -9.39 16.89
N VAL A 309 2.65 -9.54 16.54
CA VAL A 309 3.73 -9.81 17.49
C VAL A 309 4.76 -8.69 17.37
N GLU A 310 5.07 -8.04 18.48
CA GLU A 310 6.00 -6.91 18.53
C GLU A 310 7.02 -7.10 19.66
N LYS A 311 8.25 -6.60 19.47
CA LYS A 311 9.28 -6.61 20.51
C LYS A 311 9.11 -5.37 21.40
N LEU A 312 8.70 -5.59 22.65
CA LEU A 312 8.35 -4.48 23.55
C LEU A 312 9.52 -4.10 24.46
N PRO A 313 9.83 -2.79 24.65
CA PRO A 313 10.84 -2.35 25.60
C PRO A 313 10.40 -2.65 27.06
N PRO A 314 11.35 -2.71 28.01
CA PRO A 314 12.79 -2.46 27.83
C PRO A 314 13.58 -3.68 27.32
N ASP A 315 13.06 -4.90 27.48
CA ASP A 315 13.82 -6.13 27.22
C ASP A 315 13.67 -6.63 25.77
N TYR A 316 12.84 -5.96 24.96
CA TYR A 316 12.56 -6.31 23.56
C TYR A 316 12.09 -7.75 23.35
N ILE A 317 11.38 -8.29 24.35
CA ILE A 317 10.80 -9.62 24.30
C ILE A 317 9.64 -9.62 23.29
N PRO A 318 9.61 -10.55 22.31
CA PRO A 318 8.47 -10.72 21.43
C PRO A 318 7.20 -10.97 22.24
N THR A 319 6.18 -10.14 22.02
CA THR A 319 4.93 -10.16 22.78
C THR A 319 3.75 -10.18 21.83
N LEU A 320 2.79 -11.08 22.07
CA LEU A 320 1.52 -11.08 21.35
C LEU A 320 0.71 -9.85 21.76
N ILE A 321 0.36 -9.02 20.78
CA ILE A 321 -0.45 -7.82 20.96
C ILE A 321 -1.74 -7.94 20.17
N GLY A 322 -2.78 -7.25 20.64
CA GLY A 322 -4.09 -7.33 20.02
C GLY A 322 -4.93 -6.08 20.20
N GLN A 323 -5.83 -5.89 19.24
CA GLN A 323 -6.77 -4.78 19.22
C GLN A 323 -8.13 -5.27 18.75
N ARG A 324 -9.19 -4.85 19.44
CA ARG A 324 -10.56 -5.19 19.03
C ARG A 324 -10.96 -4.39 17.81
N GLY A 325 -11.82 -4.98 16.98
CA GLY A 325 -12.59 -4.23 16.00
C GLY A 325 -13.61 -3.32 16.69
N ASP A 326 -14.05 -2.30 15.96
CA ASP A 326 -15.18 -1.46 16.33
C ASP A 326 -16.14 -1.39 15.12
N ASN A 327 -17.33 -0.83 15.26
CA ASN A 327 -18.23 -0.61 14.13
C ASN A 327 -18.96 0.71 14.36
N PRO A 328 -18.81 1.73 13.49
CA PRO A 328 -18.28 1.67 12.11
C PRO A 328 -16.76 1.82 11.95
N ARG A 329 -15.99 2.04 13.02
CA ARG A 329 -14.52 2.23 12.94
C ARG A 329 -13.80 0.89 12.86
N LEU A 330 -12.73 0.75 12.09
CA LEU A 330 -11.98 -0.51 12.03
C LEU A 330 -11.36 -0.93 13.37
N PHE A 331 -10.87 0.02 14.16
CA PHE A 331 -10.11 -0.26 15.38
C PHE A 331 -10.74 0.39 16.60
N LYS A 332 -11.01 -0.41 17.63
CA LYS A 332 -11.34 0.10 18.95
C LYS A 332 -10.09 0.74 19.56
N PRO A 333 -10.19 1.92 20.22
CA PRO A 333 -9.02 2.56 20.81
C PRO A 333 -8.26 1.68 21.82
N GLY A 334 -6.94 1.66 21.67
CA GLY A 334 -6.01 0.93 22.54
C GLY A 334 -5.53 -0.39 21.96
N VAL A 335 -4.22 -0.62 22.04
CA VAL A 335 -3.57 -1.90 21.77
C VAL A 335 -3.17 -2.50 23.13
N TYR A 336 -3.37 -3.80 23.27
CA TYR A 336 -3.14 -4.51 24.52
C TYR A 336 -2.19 -5.67 24.29
N GLU A 337 -1.35 -5.96 25.29
CA GLU A 337 -0.74 -7.28 25.41
C GLU A 337 -1.85 -8.33 25.51
N MET A 338 -1.60 -9.49 24.94
CA MET A 338 -2.58 -10.56 24.89
C MET A 338 -2.10 -11.75 25.72
N LEU A 339 -2.97 -12.19 26.64
CA LEU A 339 -2.68 -13.26 27.59
C LEU A 339 -3.59 -14.46 27.33
N LYS A 340 -3.03 -15.66 27.53
CA LYS A 340 -3.78 -16.90 27.47
C LYS A 340 -4.55 -17.09 28.77
N SER A 341 -5.86 -17.31 28.68
CA SER A 341 -6.69 -17.72 29.81
C SER A 341 -7.50 -18.94 29.38
N GLY A 342 -7.00 -20.13 29.71
CA GLY A 342 -7.51 -21.38 29.17
C GLY A 342 -7.41 -21.41 27.63
N ASP A 343 -8.55 -21.62 26.97
CA ASP A 343 -8.66 -21.66 25.51
C ASP A 343 -9.01 -20.30 24.88
N GLN A 344 -8.98 -19.21 25.66
CA GLN A 344 -9.32 -17.87 25.20
C GLN A 344 -8.15 -16.89 25.33
N LEU A 345 -8.24 -15.83 24.54
CA LEU A 345 -7.38 -14.65 24.63
C LEU A 345 -8.07 -13.57 25.44
N VAL A 346 -7.37 -13.07 26.46
CA VAL A 346 -7.80 -11.93 27.28
C VAL A 346 -6.78 -10.79 27.15
N THR A 347 -7.26 -9.56 27.30
CA THR A 347 -6.39 -8.37 27.27
C THR A 347 -5.63 -8.24 28.58
N GLY A 348 -4.31 -8.11 28.48
CA GLY A 348 -3.41 -7.74 29.56
C GLY A 348 -3.20 -6.23 29.64
N LYS A 349 -1.95 -5.82 29.79
CA LYS A 349 -1.55 -4.41 29.88
C LYS A 349 -1.88 -3.66 28.58
N ARG A 350 -2.43 -2.44 28.72
CA ARG A 350 -2.58 -1.52 27.59
C ARG A 350 -1.22 -0.89 27.28
N LEU A 351 -0.84 -0.88 26.01
CA LEU A 351 0.37 -0.21 25.54
C LEU A 351 0.14 1.31 25.52
N ASP A 352 1.14 2.06 25.97
CA ASP A 352 1.17 3.52 25.91
C ASP A 352 1.77 3.94 24.56
N LEU A 353 0.92 4.03 23.54
CA LEU A 353 1.33 4.29 22.16
C LEU A 353 0.95 5.71 21.73
N PRO A 354 1.68 6.30 20.76
CA PRO A 354 1.31 7.58 20.15
C PRO A 354 -0.10 7.58 19.55
N GLU A 355 -0.68 8.77 19.41
CA GLU A 355 -1.96 8.92 18.73
C GLU A 355 -1.87 8.48 17.26
N GLY A 356 -2.89 7.74 16.79
CA GLY A 356 -2.92 7.14 15.46
C GLY A 356 -2.26 5.76 15.36
N SER A 357 -1.69 5.24 16.46
CA SER A 357 -1.19 3.88 16.51
C SER A 357 -2.32 2.85 16.60
N ASN A 358 -2.14 1.74 15.90
CA ASN A 358 -2.95 0.54 15.94
C ASN A 358 -2.05 -0.70 15.93
N VAL A 359 -2.62 -1.89 16.05
CA VAL A 359 -1.88 -3.15 16.18
C VAL A 359 -0.91 -3.45 15.02
N PHE A 360 -1.03 -2.80 13.86
CA PHE A 360 -0.24 -3.09 12.67
C PHE A 360 0.83 -2.05 12.29
N ASN A 361 0.77 -0.83 12.84
CA ASN A 361 1.50 0.31 12.25
C ASN A 361 2.62 0.91 13.11
N PHE A 362 3.09 0.22 14.15
CA PHE A 362 4.21 0.71 14.96
C PHE A 362 5.26 -0.36 15.19
N THR A 363 6.46 0.09 15.55
CA THR A 363 7.53 -0.73 16.11
C THR A 363 8.34 0.11 17.09
N TYR A 364 9.11 -0.54 17.96
CA TYR A 364 10.06 0.14 18.84
C TYR A 364 11.47 0.06 18.25
N LEU A 365 12.14 1.20 18.17
CA LEU A 365 13.54 1.30 17.80
C LEU A 365 14.36 1.53 19.08
N PRO A 366 15.22 0.59 19.49
CA PRO A 366 16.11 0.78 20.63
C PRO A 366 16.99 2.01 20.45
N GLY A 367 17.10 2.82 21.50
CA GLY A 367 17.98 3.99 21.50
C GLY A 367 19.42 3.60 21.84
N SER A 368 20.38 4.32 21.27
CA SER A 368 21.78 4.26 21.71
C SER A 368 21.90 4.73 23.17
N LYS A 369 23.00 4.40 23.85
CA LYS A 369 23.18 4.66 25.30
C LYS A 369 22.82 6.10 25.69
N GLY A 370 21.77 6.24 26.50
CA GLY A 370 21.30 7.53 27.03
C GLY A 370 20.26 8.25 26.17
N GLU A 371 19.94 7.75 24.97
CA GLU A 371 19.03 8.41 24.02
C GLU A 371 17.55 8.00 24.18
N GLY A 372 17.29 6.98 24.98
CA GLY A 372 15.95 6.41 25.24
C GLY A 372 15.35 5.71 24.01
N ASP A 373 14.50 4.73 24.27
CA ASP A 373 13.82 3.98 23.21
C ASP A 373 12.86 4.89 22.45
N LYS A 374 12.70 4.61 21.16
CA LYS A 374 11.77 5.34 20.29
C LYS A 374 10.63 4.46 19.83
N CYS A 375 9.47 5.07 19.65
CA CYS A 375 8.35 4.44 18.98
C CYS A 375 8.25 5.01 17.56
N VAL A 376 8.39 4.16 16.55
CA VAL A 376 8.22 4.54 15.14
C VAL A 376 6.84 4.11 14.69
N VAL A 377 6.05 5.05 14.19
CA VAL A 377 4.67 4.83 13.73
C VAL A 377 4.58 5.14 12.24
N LEU A 378 4.06 4.20 11.46
CA LEU A 378 3.69 4.43 10.08
C LEU A 378 2.33 5.16 10.05
N THR A 379 2.37 6.39 9.57
CA THR A 379 1.20 7.27 9.44
C THR A 379 0.27 6.82 8.31
N GLU A 380 -0.94 7.41 8.25
CA GLU A 380 -1.91 7.15 7.18
C GLU A 380 -1.38 7.50 5.78
N ASN A 381 -0.48 8.47 5.69
CA ASN A 381 0.21 8.86 4.46
C ASN A 381 1.43 7.98 4.16
N GLU A 382 1.60 6.87 4.88
CA GLU A 382 2.72 5.95 4.79
C GLU A 382 4.09 6.59 5.08
N ARG A 383 4.15 7.72 5.82
CA ARG A 383 5.41 8.30 6.34
C ARG A 383 5.74 7.70 7.69
N LEU A 384 7.03 7.59 8.01
CA LEU A 384 7.51 7.14 9.31
C LEU A 384 7.60 8.33 10.24
N ARG A 385 6.84 8.31 11.33
CA ARG A 385 6.89 9.31 12.40
C ARG A 385 7.55 8.72 13.62
N VAL A 386 8.52 9.44 14.17
CA VAL A 386 9.27 9.00 15.34
C VAL A 386 8.80 9.73 16.59
N HIS A 387 8.60 8.99 17.66
CA HIS A 387 8.22 9.48 18.97
C HIS A 387 9.21 9.04 20.04
N THR A 388 9.31 9.82 21.12
CA THR A 388 9.98 9.40 22.36
C THR A 388 9.21 8.29 23.06
N ASP A 389 9.83 7.67 24.05
CA ASP A 389 9.22 6.76 25.06
C ASP A 389 7.97 7.33 25.76
N ARG A 390 7.82 8.66 25.77
CA ARG A 390 6.67 9.40 26.33
C ARG A 390 5.73 9.95 25.26
N ASN A 391 5.78 9.39 24.05
CA ASN A 391 4.92 9.73 22.92
C ASN A 391 5.07 11.16 22.36
N ALA A 392 6.11 11.89 22.75
CA ALA A 392 6.41 13.20 22.16
C ALA A 392 6.96 13.01 20.74
N ARG A 393 6.38 13.71 19.75
CA ARG A 393 6.85 13.64 18.36
C ARG A 393 8.23 14.27 18.23
N LEU A 394 9.16 13.56 17.57
CA LEU A 394 10.51 14.03 17.27
C LEU A 394 10.63 14.44 15.80
N SER A 395 10.29 13.56 14.87
CA SER A 395 10.41 13.82 13.43
C SER A 395 9.45 12.98 12.59
N GLU A 396 9.39 13.27 11.29
CA GLU A 396 8.64 12.50 10.31
C GLU A 396 9.40 12.52 8.98
N THR A 397 9.46 11.38 8.29
CA THR A 397 10.12 11.26 6.98
C THR A 397 9.33 11.97 5.88
N ASP A 398 10.02 12.39 4.82
CA ASP A 398 9.37 12.91 3.62
C ASP A 398 8.93 11.80 2.65
N GLU A 399 9.68 10.71 2.64
CA GLU A 399 9.40 9.52 1.85
C GLU A 399 8.26 8.67 2.44
N ASN A 400 7.56 7.98 1.53
CA ASN A 400 6.53 7.00 1.85
C ASN A 400 7.11 5.58 1.88
N TYR A 401 6.80 4.81 2.91
CA TYR A 401 7.25 3.44 3.16
C TYR A 401 6.08 2.46 3.14
N SER A 402 6.30 1.19 3.51
CA SER A 402 5.30 0.12 3.39
C SER A 402 4.87 -0.12 1.94
N GLY A 403 3.78 0.45 1.43
CA GLY A 403 3.27 0.10 0.10
C GLY A 403 2.63 -1.28 0.02
N SER A 404 1.92 -1.69 1.07
CA SER A 404 1.11 -2.92 1.05
C SER A 404 -0.05 -2.81 0.04
N SER A 405 -0.44 -3.91 -0.59
CA SER A 405 -1.68 -3.97 -1.37
C SER A 405 -2.84 -4.60 -0.61
N LYS A 406 -2.60 -5.15 0.58
CA LYS A 406 -3.63 -5.77 1.41
C LYS A 406 -4.28 -4.72 2.29
N GLY A 407 -5.61 -4.68 2.31
CA GLY A 407 -6.33 -3.73 3.13
C GLY A 407 -7.66 -4.26 3.62
N ILE A 408 -8.19 -3.56 4.63
CA ILE A 408 -9.47 -3.84 5.26
C ILE A 408 -10.45 -2.77 4.76
N PRO A 409 -11.60 -3.16 4.19
CA PRO A 409 -12.61 -2.20 3.76
C PRO A 409 -13.25 -1.53 4.99
N GLU A 410 -13.17 -0.20 5.04
CA GLU A 410 -13.87 0.63 6.02
C GLU A 410 -15.26 1.00 5.46
N GLU A 411 -16.32 0.69 6.20
CA GLU A 411 -17.70 1.07 5.86
C GLU A 411 -18.05 2.39 6.54
N PRO A 412 -18.17 3.51 5.80
CA PRO A 412 -18.47 4.81 6.39
C PRO A 412 -19.93 4.98 6.82
N SER A 413 -20.80 3.98 6.56
CA SER A 413 -22.23 4.09 6.83
C SER A 413 -22.55 3.97 8.32
N MET A 414 -23.35 4.89 8.84
CA MET A 414 -23.88 4.80 10.20
C MET A 414 -24.70 3.52 10.39
N PRO A 415 -24.61 2.85 11.57
CA PRO A 415 -25.41 1.67 11.88
C PRO A 415 -26.90 1.92 11.62
N GLY A 416 -27.54 1.07 10.82
CA GLY A 416 -28.99 1.11 10.55
C GLY A 416 -29.44 1.73 9.23
N LEU A 417 -28.55 2.32 8.43
CA LEU A 417 -28.90 2.95 7.14
C LEU A 417 -28.75 2.05 5.89
N GLY A 418 -28.43 0.76 6.08
CA GLY A 418 -28.21 -0.19 4.98
C GLY A 418 -26.85 0.01 4.29
N LYS A 419 -26.41 -1.01 3.54
CA LYS A 419 -25.14 -0.97 2.79
C LYS A 419 -25.34 -0.15 1.50
N ASP A 420 -24.82 1.08 1.48
CA ASP A 420 -24.86 1.94 0.29
C ASP A 420 -23.87 1.41 -0.76
N ARG A 421 -24.35 0.67 -1.76
CA ARG A 421 -23.52 -0.05 -2.75
C ARG A 421 -22.79 0.88 -3.75
N VAL A 422 -23.06 2.20 -3.70
CA VAL A 422 -22.62 3.17 -4.70
C VAL A 422 -21.40 4.00 -4.22
N GLN A 423 -21.09 4.01 -2.92
CA GLN A 423 -19.92 4.72 -2.40
C GLN A 423 -18.66 3.84 -2.48
N LEU A 424 -17.57 4.42 -2.97
CA LEU A 424 -16.26 3.77 -2.95
C LEU A 424 -15.79 3.61 -1.50
N LYS A 425 -15.81 2.38 -0.97
CA LYS A 425 -15.34 2.05 0.39
C LYS A 425 -13.95 2.66 0.64
N ASN A 426 -13.75 3.25 1.82
CA ASN A 426 -12.41 3.56 2.30
C ASN A 426 -11.68 2.25 2.59
N ILE A 427 -10.36 2.23 2.44
CA ILE A 427 -9.57 1.01 2.66
C ILE A 427 -8.41 1.39 3.57
N TYR A 428 -8.33 0.74 4.72
CA TYR A 428 -7.14 0.77 5.56
C TYR A 428 -6.16 -0.28 5.06
N PHE A 429 -5.04 0.13 4.50
CA PHE A 429 -4.03 -0.82 4.04
C PHE A 429 -3.17 -1.28 5.21
N VAL A 430 -3.11 -2.60 5.42
CA VAL A 430 -2.32 -3.20 6.50
C VAL A 430 -0.84 -3.02 6.17
N PRO A 431 -0.07 -2.30 7.00
CA PRO A 431 1.33 -2.04 6.72
C PRO A 431 2.18 -3.31 6.57
N LEU A 432 3.17 -3.23 5.69
CA LEU A 432 4.32 -4.12 5.75
C LEU A 432 5.06 -3.89 7.06
N ARG A 433 5.66 -4.95 7.59
CA ARG A 433 6.38 -4.89 8.86
C ARG A 433 7.59 -3.97 8.80
N MET A 434 7.93 -3.40 9.95
CA MET A 434 9.17 -2.67 10.17
C MET A 434 10.02 -3.50 11.12
N TYR A 435 11.32 -3.62 10.86
CA TYR A 435 12.21 -4.36 11.75
C TYR A 435 13.27 -3.46 12.33
N ALA A 436 13.26 -3.31 13.66
CA ALA A 436 14.44 -2.89 14.39
C ALA A 436 15.44 -4.05 14.46
N VAL A 437 16.61 -3.85 13.86
CA VAL A 437 17.73 -4.79 13.84
C VAL A 437 19.01 -4.06 14.22
N ASN A 438 20.01 -4.83 14.65
CA ASN A 438 21.37 -4.34 14.82
C ASN A 438 22.26 -5.40 14.18
N LEU A 439 22.48 -5.24 12.87
CA LEU A 439 23.13 -6.27 12.04
C LEU A 439 24.65 -6.25 12.21
N ASP A 440 25.24 -5.08 12.41
CA ASP A 440 26.69 -4.89 12.58
C ASP A 440 27.14 -4.96 14.06
N ARG A 441 26.21 -5.12 15.00
CA ARG A 441 26.44 -5.27 16.44
C ARG A 441 27.11 -4.05 17.06
N ASP A 442 26.83 -2.86 16.54
CA ASP A 442 27.28 -1.61 17.12
C ASP A 442 26.32 -1.10 18.21
N ASP A 443 26.51 0.13 18.70
CA ASP A 443 25.63 0.73 19.70
C ASP A 443 24.31 1.29 19.11
N ASN A 444 24.18 1.29 17.78
CA ASN A 444 23.06 1.85 17.03
C ASN A 444 22.16 0.71 16.53
N TRP A 445 20.91 1.07 16.24
CA TRP A 445 19.95 0.14 15.68
C TRP A 445 19.43 0.69 14.37
N GLU A 446 19.27 -0.19 13.40
CA GLU A 446 18.66 0.12 12.11
C GLU A 446 17.19 -0.26 12.10
N LEU A 447 16.40 0.55 11.42
CA LEU A 447 15.04 0.26 11.04
C LEU A 447 15.02 -0.19 9.58
N LEU A 448 14.81 -1.48 9.34
CA LEU A 448 14.54 -2.01 8.01
C LEU A 448 13.07 -1.78 7.63
N VAL A 449 12.85 -1.19 6.47
CA VAL A 449 11.52 -0.87 5.94
C VAL A 449 11.46 -1.07 4.43
N ASN A 450 10.29 -1.47 3.92
CA ASN A 450 10.05 -1.50 2.49
C ASN A 450 9.76 -0.09 1.96
N ARG A 451 10.47 0.30 0.90
CA ARG A 451 10.21 1.49 0.09
C ARG A 451 9.55 1.06 -1.22
N PRO A 452 8.24 1.29 -1.40
CA PRO A 452 7.59 1.02 -2.66
C PRO A 452 8.04 2.01 -3.75
N ILE A 453 8.35 1.50 -4.94
CA ILE A 453 8.66 2.33 -6.11
C ILE A 453 7.54 2.18 -7.13
N SER A 454 6.74 3.23 -7.25
CA SER A 454 5.68 3.33 -8.25
C SER A 454 5.46 4.78 -8.62
N THR A 455 5.75 5.13 -9.88
CA THR A 455 5.43 6.45 -10.42
C THR A 455 3.93 6.71 -10.34
N ALA A 456 3.09 5.67 -10.53
CA ALA A 456 1.63 5.82 -10.45
C ALA A 456 1.12 5.96 -9.00
N ALA A 457 1.65 5.19 -8.03
CA ALA A 457 1.20 5.30 -6.64
C ALA A 457 1.57 6.64 -5.98
N GLN A 458 2.64 7.31 -6.44
CA GLN A 458 2.98 8.68 -6.04
C GLN A 458 1.87 9.70 -6.36
N PHE A 459 1.01 9.37 -7.33
CA PHE A 459 -0.05 10.25 -7.80
C PHE A 459 -1.46 9.74 -7.50
N PHE A 460 -1.60 8.46 -7.14
CA PHE A 460 -2.88 7.77 -6.93
C PHE A 460 -2.84 6.94 -5.65
N GLU A 461 -3.34 7.50 -4.54
CA GLU A 461 -3.30 6.87 -3.21
C GLU A 461 -3.97 5.48 -3.15
N ARG A 462 -4.99 5.24 -3.99
CA ARG A 462 -5.69 3.94 -4.08
C ARG A 462 -5.03 2.96 -5.07
N TYR A 463 -4.08 3.42 -5.88
CA TYR A 463 -3.36 2.56 -6.82
C TYR A 463 -2.22 1.84 -6.09
N ARG A 464 -2.56 0.73 -5.42
CA ARG A 464 -1.61 -0.12 -4.69
C ARG A 464 -0.90 -1.13 -5.59
N PHE A 465 -0.30 -0.64 -6.67
CA PHE A 465 0.52 -1.47 -7.55
C PHE A 465 1.94 -0.92 -7.63
N PHE A 466 2.87 -1.73 -7.16
CA PHE A 466 4.25 -1.35 -6.94
C PHE A 466 5.15 -2.21 -7.83
N PRO A 467 5.53 -1.73 -9.02
CA PRO A 467 6.34 -2.52 -9.94
C PRO A 467 7.75 -2.81 -9.45
N GLN A 468 8.23 -1.97 -8.55
CA GLN A 468 9.53 -2.13 -7.94
C GLN A 468 9.42 -1.85 -6.44
N GLY A 469 10.37 -2.40 -5.69
CA GLY A 469 10.58 -2.08 -4.28
C GLY A 469 12.07 -2.02 -3.96
N GLU A 470 12.40 -1.38 -2.85
CA GLU A 470 13.72 -1.40 -2.23
C GLU A 470 13.53 -1.65 -0.73
N ILE A 471 14.40 -2.45 -0.10
CA ILE A 471 14.48 -2.45 1.36
C ILE A 471 15.49 -1.39 1.76
N HIS A 472 15.06 -0.47 2.61
CA HIS A 472 15.89 0.60 3.15
C HIS A 472 16.24 0.25 4.59
N ALA A 473 17.50 0.43 4.96
CA ALA A 473 17.93 0.46 6.35
C ALA A 473 18.11 1.92 6.78
N LEU A 474 17.30 2.33 7.73
CA LEU A 474 17.32 3.68 8.26
C LEU A 474 17.97 3.68 9.63
N TYR A 475 18.81 4.66 9.93
CA TYR A 475 19.35 4.86 11.27
C TYR A 475 18.85 6.20 11.81
N TRP A 476 18.82 6.31 13.14
CA TRP A 476 18.49 7.55 13.80
C TRP A 476 19.76 8.37 14.07
N ASP A 477 19.80 9.63 13.63
CA ASP A 477 21.00 10.50 13.73
C ASP A 477 20.92 11.54 14.88
N GLY A 478 19.89 11.47 15.73
CA GLY A 478 19.58 12.48 16.75
C GLY A 478 18.48 13.46 16.35
N VAL A 479 18.20 13.60 15.04
CA VAL A 479 17.21 14.54 14.49
C VAL A 479 16.12 13.81 13.71
N GLY A 480 16.50 12.83 12.89
CA GLY A 480 15.62 12.13 11.97
C GLY A 480 16.10 10.72 11.62
N LEU A 481 15.22 9.98 10.94
CA LEU A 481 15.59 8.72 10.30
C LEU A 481 16.26 9.04 8.96
N ASN A 482 17.50 8.58 8.79
CA ASN A 482 18.28 8.77 7.58
C ASN A 482 18.66 7.42 6.96
N LEU A 483 18.81 7.40 5.63
CA LEU A 483 19.19 6.20 4.90
C LEU A 483 20.66 5.85 5.18
N GLN A 484 20.91 4.66 5.73
CA GLN A 484 22.26 4.11 5.86
C GLN A 484 22.65 3.35 4.58
N TRP A 485 21.78 2.43 4.15
CA TRP A 485 21.96 1.66 2.93
C TRP A 485 20.61 1.17 2.41
N LYS A 486 20.60 0.68 1.17
CA LYS A 486 19.41 0.06 0.57
C LYS A 486 19.77 -1.07 -0.38
N THR A 487 18.81 -1.95 -0.62
CA THR A 487 18.93 -2.98 -1.65
C THR A 487 18.92 -2.37 -3.04
N ARG A 488 19.41 -3.13 -4.03
CA ARG A 488 19.07 -2.88 -5.44
C ARG A 488 17.55 -2.97 -5.62
N ARG A 489 17.05 -2.36 -6.70
CA ARG A 489 15.63 -2.44 -7.07
C ARG A 489 15.19 -3.89 -7.26
N ILE A 490 14.21 -4.29 -6.47
CA ILE A 490 13.51 -5.57 -6.59
C ILE A 490 12.44 -5.40 -7.67
N LYS A 491 12.39 -6.33 -8.62
CA LYS A 491 11.32 -6.37 -9.64
C LYS A 491 10.16 -7.18 -9.06
N GLY A 492 8.97 -6.57 -8.99
CA GLY A 492 7.83 -7.18 -8.31
C GLY A 492 7.32 -6.32 -7.16
N SER A 493 6.12 -6.61 -6.70
CA SER A 493 5.57 -5.99 -5.48
C SER A 493 6.03 -6.80 -4.27
N VAL A 494 6.73 -6.16 -3.34
CA VAL A 494 7.12 -6.77 -2.06
C VAL A 494 5.83 -6.95 -1.24
N ALA A 495 5.51 -8.19 -0.92
CA ALA A 495 4.33 -8.57 -0.13
C ALA A 495 4.66 -8.74 1.35
N ASP A 496 5.91 -9.12 1.66
CA ASP A 496 6.48 -9.15 3.00
C ASP A 496 8.00 -9.30 2.91
N PHE A 497 8.70 -9.10 4.03
CA PHE A 497 10.11 -9.43 4.15
C PHE A 497 10.42 -9.89 5.58
N THR A 498 11.54 -10.58 5.78
CA THR A 498 12.04 -10.96 7.10
C THR A 498 13.55 -11.03 7.10
N VAL A 499 14.14 -11.05 8.29
CA VAL A 499 15.56 -11.33 8.51
C VAL A 499 15.66 -12.69 9.18
N GLY A 500 16.41 -13.62 8.59
CA GLY A 500 16.55 -14.98 9.10
C GLY A 500 17.28 -15.89 8.13
N ASP A 501 17.76 -17.04 8.63
CA ASP A 501 18.44 -18.09 7.87
C ASP A 501 17.39 -19.03 7.25
N PHE A 502 16.90 -18.75 6.04
CA PHE A 502 15.82 -19.53 5.44
C PHE A 502 16.28 -20.83 4.78
N ASN A 503 17.57 -20.94 4.48
CA ASN A 503 18.15 -22.10 3.78
C ASN A 503 18.90 -23.04 4.73
N ASN A 504 19.00 -22.68 6.02
CA ASN A 504 19.66 -23.42 7.09
C ASN A 504 21.16 -23.61 6.85
N ASP A 505 21.84 -22.61 6.31
CA ASP A 505 23.29 -22.63 6.08
C ASP A 505 24.10 -21.92 7.18
N GLY A 506 23.43 -21.36 8.19
CA GLY A 506 24.02 -20.61 9.30
C GLY A 506 24.29 -19.14 8.99
N VAL A 507 24.00 -18.67 7.77
CA VAL A 507 24.10 -17.27 7.36
C VAL A 507 22.72 -16.63 7.45
N THR A 508 22.66 -15.44 8.05
CA THR A 508 21.40 -14.68 8.10
C THR A 508 21.15 -14.01 6.77
N ASP A 509 19.93 -14.13 6.23
CA ASP A 509 19.50 -13.45 5.01
C ASP A 509 18.49 -12.34 5.29
N ILE A 510 18.44 -11.36 4.38
CA ILE A 510 17.21 -10.60 4.15
C ILE A 510 16.39 -11.38 3.12
N VAL A 511 15.26 -11.90 3.56
CA VAL A 511 14.36 -12.73 2.75
C VAL A 511 13.14 -11.90 2.39
N LEU A 512 12.75 -11.91 1.13
CA LEU A 512 11.64 -11.14 0.60
C LEU A 512 10.64 -12.06 -0.08
N CYS A 513 9.37 -11.83 0.22
CA CYS A 513 8.25 -12.40 -0.49
C CYS A 513 7.80 -11.41 -1.57
N VAL A 514 7.91 -11.81 -2.83
CA VAL A 514 7.67 -10.92 -3.99
C VAL A 514 6.60 -11.49 -4.89
N ASN A 515 5.56 -10.68 -5.15
CA ASN A 515 4.52 -10.99 -6.11
C ASN A 515 4.90 -10.49 -7.51
N THR A 516 4.76 -11.35 -8.51
CA THR A 516 5.05 -11.05 -9.92
C THR A 516 3.95 -10.21 -10.55
N HIS A 517 4.35 -9.51 -11.60
CA HIS A 517 3.48 -8.75 -12.47
C HIS A 517 2.75 -9.68 -13.44
N PRO A 518 1.41 -9.61 -13.58
CA PRO A 518 0.62 -10.48 -14.45
C PRO A 518 0.78 -10.20 -15.97
N GLY A 519 1.97 -9.77 -16.40
CA GLY A 519 2.27 -9.37 -17.78
C GLY A 519 1.57 -8.08 -18.22
N ALA A 520 1.85 -7.63 -19.45
CA ALA A 520 1.35 -6.37 -20.00
C ALA A 520 -0.17 -6.32 -20.23
N LEU A 521 -0.84 -7.48 -20.25
CA LEU A 521 -2.29 -7.61 -20.45
C LEU A 521 -3.05 -7.91 -19.15
N GLY A 522 -2.35 -8.19 -18.03
CA GLY A 522 -2.98 -8.51 -16.74
C GLY A 522 -3.81 -9.81 -16.74
N LEU A 523 -3.63 -10.66 -17.75
CA LEU A 523 -4.39 -11.90 -17.95
C LEU A 523 -3.77 -13.11 -17.21
N GLU A 524 -2.51 -13.00 -16.77
CA GLU A 524 -1.87 -14.06 -16.00
C GLU A 524 -2.18 -13.93 -14.51
N SER A 525 -2.29 -15.04 -13.79
CA SER A 525 -2.40 -15.01 -12.34
C SER A 525 -1.08 -14.52 -11.73
N ARG A 526 -1.17 -13.67 -10.70
CA ARG A 526 0.03 -13.27 -9.93
C ARG A 526 0.65 -14.52 -9.32
N LYS A 527 1.98 -14.62 -9.43
CA LYS A 527 2.77 -15.68 -8.80
C LYS A 527 3.60 -15.06 -7.69
N THR A 528 3.93 -15.87 -6.70
CA THR A 528 4.81 -15.47 -5.60
C THR A 528 6.16 -16.13 -5.78
N MET A 529 7.22 -15.46 -5.35
CA MET A 529 8.54 -16.06 -5.25
C MET A 529 9.32 -15.46 -4.09
N LEU A 530 10.26 -16.25 -3.55
CA LEU A 530 11.25 -15.77 -2.60
C LEU A 530 12.48 -15.24 -3.30
N LEU A 531 12.97 -14.13 -2.79
CA LEU A 531 14.32 -13.64 -3.03
C LEU A 531 15.02 -13.56 -1.68
N ALA A 532 16.25 -14.02 -1.59
CA ALA A 532 17.07 -13.87 -0.39
C ALA A 532 18.42 -13.25 -0.73
N TYR A 533 18.88 -12.40 0.18
CA TYR A 533 20.16 -11.71 0.12
C TYR A 533 20.97 -12.10 1.36
N PRO A 534 21.98 -12.98 1.21
CA PRO A 534 22.86 -13.36 2.31
C PRO A 534 23.55 -12.13 2.88
N LEU A 535 23.58 -12.01 4.21
CA LEU A 535 24.30 -10.95 4.88
C LEU A 535 25.72 -11.43 5.20
N ASP A 536 26.72 -10.76 4.63
CA ASP A 536 28.11 -10.99 5.01
C ASP A 536 28.43 -10.17 6.26
N LEU A 537 28.20 -10.78 7.41
CA LEU A 537 28.50 -10.19 8.72
C LEU A 537 29.97 -10.37 9.12
N SER A 538 30.81 -11.04 8.31
CA SER A 538 32.22 -11.30 8.66
C SER A 538 33.07 -10.03 8.70
N LYS A 539 32.69 -9.01 7.92
CA LYS A 539 33.34 -7.70 7.96
C LYS A 539 32.83 -6.78 9.07
N ALA A 540 31.73 -7.12 9.73
CA ALA A 540 31.21 -6.41 10.91
C ALA A 540 31.88 -6.86 12.22
N ASP A 541 32.83 -7.81 12.18
CA ASP A 541 33.70 -8.08 13.31
C ASP A 541 34.64 -6.87 13.52
N PRO A 542 34.62 -6.20 14.69
CA PRO A 542 35.51 -5.08 14.99
C PRO A 542 37.01 -5.46 14.94
N ASN A 543 37.35 -6.74 14.81
CA ASN A 543 38.72 -7.24 14.64
C ASN A 543 39.13 -7.52 13.18
N THR A 544 38.24 -7.32 12.20
CA THR A 544 38.59 -7.53 10.79
C THR A 544 39.46 -6.39 10.28
N ALA A 545 40.72 -6.70 9.95
CA ALA A 545 41.68 -5.72 9.44
C ALA A 545 41.18 -5.10 8.12
N PRO A 546 41.36 -3.78 7.91
CA PRO A 546 40.96 -3.13 6.66
C PRO A 546 41.71 -3.74 5.47
N ASP A 547 40.96 -4.05 4.42
CA ASP A 547 41.45 -4.69 3.20
C ASP A 547 42.48 -3.75 2.51
N LYS A 548 43.73 -4.21 2.39
CA LYS A 548 44.86 -3.38 1.91
C LYS A 548 44.95 -3.27 0.38
N THR A 549 43.96 -3.73 -0.35
CA THR A 549 44.05 -3.93 -1.80
C THR A 549 43.65 -2.73 -2.68
N GLU A 550 43.25 -1.58 -2.12
CA GLU A 550 42.87 -0.40 -2.93
C GLU A 550 44.01 0.60 -3.24
N ASN A 551 45.26 0.34 -2.85
CA ASN A 551 46.37 1.30 -3.03
C ASN A 551 47.27 1.10 -4.27
N GLU A 552 46.89 0.29 -5.25
CA GLU A 552 47.65 0.12 -6.49
C GLU A 552 46.82 0.41 -7.74
N GLN A 553 46.49 1.69 -7.94
CA GLN A 553 46.31 2.32 -9.26
C GLN A 553 46.04 3.83 -9.07
N GLN A 554 47.12 4.60 -8.91
CA GLN A 554 47.18 6.03 -9.26
C GLN A 554 47.86 6.18 -10.61
#